data_AF-A0A453FKK7-F1
#
_entry.id   AF-A0A453FKK7-F1
#
_cell.length_a   1.000
_cell.length_b   1.000
_cell.length_c   1.000
_cell.angle_alpha   90.00
_cell.angle_beta   90.00
_cell.angle_gamma   90.00
#
_symmetry.space_group_name_H-M   'P 1'
#
loop_
_entity.id
_entity.type
_entity.pdbx_description
1 polymer ?
#
loop_
_entity_poly.entity_id
_entity_poly.type
_entity_poly.pdbx_seq_one_letter_code
_entity_poly.pdbx_strand_id
1 'polypeptide(L)'
;MVDVWLEVEAHQYTAALSPILFECLIHPMLGGATDQKVIDDNLVKIKNVLAVYEAHLSKSKYLAGDSLSLADLNHVSVTLCLAATPYASLFDAYPHVKAWWTDLLARPSVQKVAALMKP
;
A
#
# COMPACT_ATOMS: atom_id res chain seq x y z
N MET A 1 6.78 15.40 -11.68
CA MET A 1 5.64 14.50 -11.32
C MET A 1 6.04 13.42 -10.34
N VAL A 2 7.24 12.82 -10.44
CA VAL A 2 7.73 11.81 -9.47
C VAL A 2 7.72 12.35 -8.03
N ASP A 3 8.28 13.53 -7.80
CA ASP A 3 8.37 14.12 -6.45
C ASP A 3 6.99 14.30 -5.80
N VAL A 4 5.99 14.73 -6.58
CA VAL A 4 4.61 14.88 -6.09
C VAL A 4 4.06 13.55 -5.57
N TRP A 5 4.28 12.46 -6.30
CA TRP A 5 3.76 11.15 -5.90
C TRP A 5 4.57 10.50 -4.77
N LEU A 6 5.83 10.88 -4.57
CA LEU A 6 6.59 10.54 -3.37
C LEU A 6 5.99 11.21 -2.13
N GLU A 7 5.65 12.50 -2.23
CA GLU A 7 5.00 13.21 -1.13
C GLU A 7 3.59 12.66 -0.85
N VAL A 8 2.84 12.28 -1.89
CA VAL A 8 1.52 11.62 -1.72
C VAL A 8 1.68 10.25 -1.07
N GLU A 9 2.70 9.47 -1.43
CA GLU A 9 3.00 8.20 -0.77
C GLU A 9 3.25 8.39 0.73
N ALA A 10 4.19 9.28 1.08
CA ALA A 10 4.57 9.50 2.48
C ALA A 10 3.41 10.08 3.32
N HIS A 11 2.72 11.10 2.79
CA HIS A 11 1.79 11.90 3.58
C HIS A 11 0.32 11.48 3.47
N GLN A 12 -0.05 10.66 2.49
CA GLN A 12 -1.43 10.19 2.32
C GLN A 12 -1.52 8.67 2.42
N TYR A 13 -0.72 7.96 1.65
CA TYR A 13 -0.81 6.50 1.57
C TYR A 13 -0.26 5.82 2.82
N THR A 14 1.02 6.00 3.10
CA THR A 14 1.69 5.38 4.26
C THR A 14 1.16 5.96 5.57
N ALA A 15 0.84 7.25 5.62
CA ALA A 15 0.21 7.86 6.80
C ALA A 15 -1.13 7.20 7.18
N ALA A 16 -1.92 6.73 6.20
CA ALA A 16 -3.16 6.00 6.46
C ALA A 16 -2.95 4.50 6.68
N LEU A 17 -1.96 3.90 6.03
CA LEU A 17 -1.72 2.45 6.08
C LEU A 17 -0.89 2.03 7.31
N SER A 18 0.08 2.83 7.74
CA SER A 18 0.99 2.47 8.84
C SER A 18 0.28 2.18 10.16
N PRO A 19 -0.76 2.92 10.59
CA PRO A 19 -1.48 2.60 11.81
C PRO A 19 -2.16 1.23 11.74
N ILE A 20 -2.74 0.86 10.58
CA ILE A 20 -3.35 -0.45 10.38
C ILE A 20 -2.29 -1.54 10.54
N LEU A 21 -1.13 -1.39 9.89
CA LEU A 21 -0.04 -2.37 9.97
C LEU A 21 0.52 -2.48 11.39
N PHE A 22 0.65 -1.37 12.11
CA PHE A 22 1.13 -1.35 13.49
C PHE A 22 0.19 -2.14 14.42
N GLU A 23 -1.11 -1.89 14.30
CA GLU A 23 -2.15 -2.58 15.07
C GLU A 23 -2.27 -4.07 14.72
N CYS A 24 -2.14 -4.44 13.43
CA CYS A 24 -2.27 -5.82 12.98
C CYS A 24 -1.02 -6.67 13.18
N LEU A 25 0.18 -6.08 13.11
CA LEU A 25 1.44 -6.82 13.08
C LEU A 25 2.28 -6.54 14.32
N ILE A 26 2.53 -5.26 14.63
CA ILE A 26 3.51 -4.88 15.66
C ILE A 26 2.95 -5.07 17.07
N HIS A 27 1.73 -4.63 17.34
CA HIS A 27 1.10 -4.82 18.66
C HIS A 27 1.02 -6.30 19.08
N PRO A 28 0.52 -7.22 18.23
CA PRO A 28 0.54 -8.65 18.56
C PRO A 28 1.96 -9.20 18.78
N MET A 29 2.95 -8.78 17.98
CA MET A 29 4.35 -9.20 18.15
C MET A 29 4.96 -8.75 19.48
N LEU A 30 4.48 -7.63 20.04
CA LEU A 30 4.90 -7.10 21.35
C LEU A 30 4.05 -7.63 22.52
N GLY A 31 3.11 -8.56 22.26
CA GLY A 31 2.20 -9.10 23.28
C GLY A 31 1.06 -8.16 23.68
N GLY A 32 0.84 -7.08 22.94
CA GLY A 32 -0.29 -6.16 23.11
C GLY A 32 -1.55 -6.64 22.39
N ALA A 33 -2.68 -6.05 22.76
CA ALA A 33 -3.95 -6.24 22.06
C ALA A 33 -4.10 -5.20 20.93
N THR A 34 -4.65 -5.64 19.80
CA THR A 34 -5.00 -4.78 18.67
C THR A 34 -6.14 -3.82 19.03
N ASP A 35 -5.96 -2.53 18.74
CA ASP A 35 -7.02 -1.52 18.79
C ASP A 35 -7.79 -1.49 17.47
N GLN A 36 -8.94 -2.17 17.45
CA GLN A 36 -9.80 -2.22 16.27
C GLN A 36 -10.32 -0.84 15.84
N LYS A 37 -10.49 0.10 16.78
CA LYS A 37 -10.98 1.44 16.45
C LYS A 37 -9.96 2.20 15.61
N VAL A 38 -8.68 2.10 15.95
CA VAL A 38 -7.59 2.71 15.17
C VAL A 38 -7.57 2.11 13.75
N ILE A 39 -7.77 0.79 13.62
CA ILE A 39 -7.84 0.15 12.32
C ILE A 39 -9.03 0.68 11.51
N ASP A 40 -10.23 0.69 12.08
CA ASP A 40 -11.46 1.08 11.37
C ASP A 40 -11.40 2.54 10.90
N ASP A 41 -10.92 3.45 11.76
CA ASP A 41 -10.75 4.87 11.41
C ASP A 41 -9.77 5.04 10.23
N ASN A 42 -8.69 4.27 10.20
CA ASN A 42 -7.67 4.37 9.15
C ASN A 42 -8.05 3.60 7.88
N LEU A 43 -8.88 2.55 7.98
CA LEU A 43 -9.47 1.88 6.81
C LEU A 43 -10.35 2.85 6.00
N VAL A 44 -11.08 3.74 6.66
CA VAL A 44 -11.84 4.80 5.97
C VAL A 44 -10.88 5.74 5.22
N LYS A 45 -9.79 6.16 5.86
CA LYS A 45 -8.80 7.07 5.24
C LYS A 45 -8.13 6.43 4.03
N ILE A 46 -7.61 5.20 4.16
CA ILE A 46 -6.92 4.53 3.05
C ILE A 46 -7.88 4.26 1.89
N LYS A 47 -9.16 3.94 2.14
CA LYS A 47 -10.17 3.79 1.08
C LYS A 47 -10.38 5.08 0.28
N ASN A 48 -10.36 6.25 0.94
CA ASN A 48 -10.44 7.54 0.26
C ASN A 48 -9.19 7.81 -0.58
N VAL A 49 -8.00 7.49 -0.07
CA VAL A 49 -6.74 7.60 -0.83
C VAL A 49 -6.76 6.68 -2.04
N LEU A 50 -7.18 5.42 -1.87
CA LEU A 50 -7.27 4.44 -2.94
C LEU A 50 -8.29 4.84 -4.01
N ALA A 51 -9.38 5.52 -3.67
CA ALA A 51 -10.31 6.06 -4.65
C ALA A 51 -9.66 7.12 -5.56
N VAL A 52 -8.77 7.95 -5.02
CA VAL A 52 -7.97 8.91 -5.81
C VAL A 52 -6.95 8.18 -6.69
N TYR A 53 -6.26 7.19 -6.13
CA TYR A 53 -5.30 6.37 -6.90
C TYR A 53 -5.99 5.63 -8.04
N GLU A 54 -7.17 5.06 -7.81
CA GLU A 54 -7.97 4.37 -8.83
C GLU A 54 -8.35 5.30 -9.99
N ALA A 55 -8.86 6.50 -9.66
CA ALA A 55 -9.19 7.50 -10.66
C ALA A 55 -7.96 7.96 -11.45
N HIS A 56 -6.79 8.07 -10.79
CA HIS A 56 -5.54 8.45 -11.43
C HIS A 56 -4.98 7.35 -12.34
N LEU A 57 -4.89 6.13 -11.83
CA LEU A 57 -4.36 4.95 -12.55
C LEU A 57 -5.28 4.48 -13.68
N SER A 58 -6.56 4.92 -13.70
CA SER A 58 -7.41 4.76 -14.89
C SER A 58 -6.94 5.58 -16.11
N LYS A 59 -6.08 6.59 -15.89
CA LYS A 59 -5.60 7.52 -16.92
C LYS A 59 -4.11 7.40 -17.20
N SER A 60 -3.35 6.76 -16.31
CA SER A 60 -1.91 6.60 -16.46
C SER A 60 -1.47 5.25 -15.93
N LYS A 61 -0.47 4.65 -16.58
CA LYS A 61 -0.02 3.29 -16.23
C LYS A 61 0.62 3.21 -14.84
N TYR A 62 1.35 4.25 -14.43
CA TYR A 62 2.04 4.37 -13.15
C TYR A 62 1.70 5.72 -12.51
N LEU A 63 2.10 5.91 -11.26
CA LEU A 63 1.74 7.11 -10.51
C LEU A 63 2.30 8.38 -11.17
N ALA A 64 3.56 8.36 -11.59
CA ALA A 64 4.22 9.53 -12.18
C ALA A 64 4.06 9.67 -13.71
N GLY A 65 3.30 8.79 -14.37
CA GLY A 65 3.15 8.76 -15.83
C GLY A 65 3.16 7.34 -16.38
N ASP A 66 3.56 7.16 -17.64
CA ASP A 66 3.47 5.85 -18.31
C ASP A 66 4.71 4.96 -18.12
N SER A 67 5.68 5.41 -17.32
CA SER A 67 6.89 4.67 -16.98
C SER A 67 7.03 4.57 -15.46
N LEU A 68 7.53 3.41 -15.01
CA LEU A 68 7.83 3.16 -13.61
C LEU A 68 8.77 4.22 -13.06
N SER A 69 8.49 4.67 -11.85
CA SER A 69 9.33 5.64 -11.15
C SER A 69 9.60 5.23 -9.69
N LEU A 70 10.44 6.01 -9.00
CA LEU A 70 10.64 5.81 -7.56
C LEU A 70 9.33 5.98 -6.78
N ALA A 71 8.40 6.80 -7.27
CA ALA A 71 7.11 6.98 -6.63
C ALA A 71 6.35 5.66 -6.49
N ASP A 72 6.35 4.80 -7.52
CA ASP A 72 5.69 3.49 -7.46
C ASP A 72 6.44 2.49 -6.58
N LEU A 73 7.78 2.55 -6.60
CA LEU A 73 8.62 1.64 -5.84
C LEU A 73 8.56 1.91 -4.33
N ASN A 74 8.30 3.16 -3.92
CA ASN A 74 8.23 3.52 -2.51
C ASN A 74 7.06 2.83 -1.78
N HIS A 75 5.96 2.54 -2.50
CA HIS A 75 4.81 1.79 -1.94
C HIS A 75 5.09 0.32 -1.68
N VAL A 76 6.16 -0.27 -2.25
CA VAL A 76 6.35 -1.72 -2.28
C VAL A 76 6.46 -2.31 -0.87
N SER A 77 7.30 -1.73 -0.02
CA SER A 77 7.59 -2.29 1.31
C SER A 77 6.35 -2.32 2.20
N VAL A 78 5.65 -1.18 2.31
CA VAL A 78 4.45 -1.04 3.13
C VAL A 78 3.29 -1.87 2.59
N THR A 79 3.15 -1.97 1.26
CA THR A 79 2.07 -2.75 0.65
C THR A 79 2.33 -4.26 0.73
N LEU A 80 3.58 -4.70 0.72
CA LEU A 80 3.91 -6.12 0.99
C LEU A 80 3.47 -6.53 2.40
N CYS A 81 3.61 -5.66 3.41
CA CYS A 81 3.13 -5.93 4.77
C CYS A 81 1.61 -6.13 4.84
N LEU A 82 0.83 -5.46 3.97
CA LEU A 82 -0.63 -5.59 3.93
C LEU A 82 -1.08 -7.04 3.69
N ALA A 83 -0.31 -7.80 2.90
CA ALA A 83 -0.58 -9.20 2.61
C ALA A 83 -0.50 -10.11 3.84
N ALA A 84 0.19 -9.68 4.90
CA ALA A 84 0.28 -10.40 6.18
C ALA A 84 -0.85 -10.05 7.16
N THR A 85 -1.82 -9.22 6.75
CA THR A 85 -2.95 -8.79 7.58
C THR A 85 -4.28 -9.34 7.05
N PRO A 86 -5.37 -9.30 7.84
CA PRO A 86 -6.72 -9.61 7.36
C PRO A 86 -7.21 -8.69 6.21
N TYR A 87 -6.50 -7.60 5.93
CA TYR A 87 -6.85 -6.59 4.91
C TYR A 87 -6.11 -6.80 3.59
N ALA A 88 -5.54 -7.98 3.35
CA ALA A 88 -4.84 -8.34 2.10
C ALA A 88 -5.69 -8.14 0.83
N SER A 89 -7.02 -8.23 0.94
CA SER A 89 -7.97 -8.04 -0.17
C SER A 89 -8.41 -6.58 -0.38
N LEU A 90 -7.82 -5.61 0.33
CA LEU A 90 -8.23 -4.19 0.25
C LEU A 90 -8.25 -3.66 -1.19
N PHE A 91 -7.33 -4.10 -2.04
CA PHE A 91 -7.23 -3.64 -3.43
C PHE A 91 -8.26 -4.30 -4.36
N ASP A 92 -8.97 -5.35 -3.95
CA ASP A 92 -9.92 -6.05 -4.80
C ASP A 92 -11.09 -5.16 -5.24
N ALA A 93 -11.39 -4.10 -4.48
CA ALA A 93 -12.39 -3.10 -4.82
C ALA A 93 -11.92 -2.05 -5.86
N TYR A 94 -10.64 -2.03 -6.22
CA TYR A 94 -10.00 -0.98 -7.03
C TYR A 94 -9.22 -1.62 -8.19
N PRO A 95 -9.87 -1.89 -9.34
CA PRO A 95 -9.26 -2.70 -10.41
C PRO A 95 -7.98 -2.11 -11.00
N HIS A 96 -7.88 -0.79 -11.17
CA HIS A 96 -6.66 -0.16 -11.70
C HIS A 96 -5.53 -0.17 -10.66
N VAL A 97 -5.84 0.07 -9.38
CA VAL A 97 -4.87 -0.10 -8.28
C VAL A 97 -4.38 -1.55 -8.20
N LYS A 98 -5.29 -2.53 -8.27
CA LYS A 98 -4.93 -3.95 -8.23
C LYS A 98 -4.05 -4.35 -9.41
N ALA A 99 -4.34 -3.86 -10.61
CA ALA A 99 -3.53 -4.10 -11.80
C ALA A 99 -2.13 -3.49 -11.65
N TRP A 100 -2.04 -2.24 -11.18
CA TRP A 100 -0.77 -1.56 -10.87
C TRP A 100 0.05 -2.34 -9.85
N TRP A 101 -0.58 -2.78 -8.75
CA TRP A 101 0.10 -3.57 -7.72
C TRP A 101 0.58 -4.92 -8.24
N THR A 102 -0.22 -5.59 -9.06
CA THR A 102 0.13 -6.86 -9.68
C THR A 102 1.34 -6.71 -10.61
N ASP A 103 1.41 -5.63 -11.39
CA ASP A 103 2.56 -5.30 -12.24
C ASP A 103 3.83 -5.06 -11.41
N LEU A 104 3.72 -4.32 -10.29
CA LEU A 104 4.84 -4.12 -9.36
C LEU A 104 5.30 -5.44 -8.73
N LEU A 105 4.38 -6.30 -8.28
CA LEU A 105 4.69 -7.60 -7.69
C LEU A 105 5.37 -8.57 -8.67
N ALA A 106 5.10 -8.46 -9.97
CA ALA A 106 5.72 -9.30 -10.99
C ALA A 106 7.21 -8.98 -11.21
N ARG A 107 7.71 -7.86 -10.67
CA ARG A 107 9.09 -7.41 -10.90
C ARG A 107 10.09 -8.24 -10.09
N PRO A 108 11.21 -8.70 -10.68
CA PRO A 108 12.22 -9.47 -9.95
C PRO A 108 12.80 -8.76 -8.71
N SER A 109 12.93 -7.43 -8.76
CA SER A 109 13.40 -6.63 -7.61
C SER A 109 12.41 -6.69 -6.44
N VAL A 110 11.11 -6.62 -6.73
CA VAL A 110 10.04 -6.69 -5.73
C VAL A 110 9.91 -8.11 -5.20
N GLN A 111 9.96 -9.12 -6.06
CA GLN A 111 9.96 -10.53 -5.65
C GLN A 111 11.13 -10.87 -4.72
N LYS A 112 12.32 -10.31 -4.98
CA LYS A 112 13.48 -10.47 -4.11
C LYS A 112 13.22 -9.90 -2.71
N VAL A 113 12.64 -8.71 -2.61
CA VAL A 113 12.28 -8.10 -1.32
C VAL A 113 11.17 -8.90 -0.62
N ALA A 114 10.13 -9.28 -1.36
CA ALA A 114 9.04 -10.09 -0.83
C ALA A 114 9.52 -11.44 -0.26
N ALA A 115 10.53 -12.06 -0.87
CA ALA A 115 11.13 -13.28 -0.35
C ALA A 115 11.86 -13.08 0.99
N LEU A 116 12.38 -11.88 1.28
CA LEU A 116 13.01 -11.53 2.57
C LEU A 116 12.00 -11.23 3.66
N MET A 117 10.74 -10.94 3.29
CA MET A 117 9.66 -10.59 4.23
C MET A 117 8.76 -11.79 4.57
N LYS A 118 8.99 -12.96 3.96
CA LYS A 118 8.34 -14.20 4.37
C LYS A 118 8.88 -14.62 5.73
N PRO A 119 8.01 -15.00 6.69
CA PRO A 119 8.44 -15.53 7.98
C PRO A 119 9.27 -16.80 7.84
#